data_AF-A0AAE5H516-F1
#
_entry.id   AF-A0AAE5H516-F1
#
_cell.length_a   1.000
_cell.length_b   1.000
_cell.length_c   1.000
_cell.angle_alpha   90.00
_cell.angle_beta   90.00
_cell.angle_gamma   90.00
#
_symmetry.space_group_name_H-M   'P 1'
#
loop_
_entity.id
_entity.type
_entity.pdbx_description
1 polymer ?
#
loop_
_entity_poly.entity_id
_entity_poly.type
_entity_poly.pdbx_seq_one_letter_code
_entity_poly.pdbx_strand_id
1 'polypeptide(L)'
;MQFIGKITQHITPKGFKMVRRYGVYSRINNKLARHIVHLYNFVKQRNIDELLKGKNRQNEIKKSWKQRIIESFERNPLLCSKCGTEKFLWKIWHKEYGVIYDIRETSNRKDILYEPKRDKVHRKVLQISLL
;
A
#
# COMPACT_ATOMS: atom_id res chain seq x y z
N MET A 1 -56.22 -34.28 -25.27
CA MET A 1 -54.80 -34.05 -25.62
C MET A 1 -53.98 -33.29 -24.55
N GLN A 2 -54.57 -32.73 -23.48
CA GLN A 2 -53.83 -31.87 -22.53
C GLN A 2 -52.82 -32.61 -21.61
N PHE A 3 -52.99 -33.92 -21.38
CA PHE A 3 -52.15 -34.69 -20.45
C PHE A 3 -50.71 -34.90 -20.96
N ILE A 4 -50.56 -35.34 -22.22
CA ILE A 4 -49.25 -35.60 -22.84
C ILE A 4 -48.41 -34.32 -22.88
N GLY A 5 -49.03 -33.18 -23.20
CA GLY A 5 -48.35 -31.88 -23.21
C GLY A 5 -47.79 -31.47 -21.84
N LYS A 6 -48.48 -31.77 -20.73
CA LYS A 6 -47.98 -31.51 -19.38
C LYS A 6 -46.79 -32.41 -19.03
N ILE A 7 -46.81 -33.67 -19.47
CA ILE A 7 -45.67 -34.57 -19.26
C ILE A 7 -44.46 -34.12 -20.07
N THR A 8 -44.61 -33.69 -21.33
CA THR A 8 -43.45 -33.38 -22.19
C THR A 8 -42.81 -32.01 -21.92
N GLN A 9 -43.36 -31.18 -21.04
CA GLN A 9 -42.81 -29.86 -20.68
C GLN A 9 -41.39 -29.90 -20.10
N HIS A 10 -41.00 -30.98 -19.44
CA HIS A 10 -39.63 -31.14 -18.90
C HIS A 10 -38.61 -31.53 -19.98
N ILE A 11 -39.06 -31.96 -21.16
CA ILE A 11 -38.19 -32.35 -22.27
C ILE A 11 -37.72 -31.08 -22.97
N THR A 12 -36.43 -30.82 -22.91
CA THR A 12 -35.84 -29.64 -23.52
C THR A 12 -35.93 -29.69 -25.06
N PRO A 13 -36.10 -28.54 -25.74
CA PRO A 13 -36.19 -28.52 -27.20
C PRO A 13 -34.90 -29.06 -27.85
N LYS A 14 -35.04 -29.64 -29.04
CA LYS A 14 -33.90 -30.25 -29.76
C LYS A 14 -32.82 -29.20 -30.02
N GLY A 15 -31.60 -29.47 -29.54
CA GLY A 15 -30.47 -28.54 -29.65
C GLY A 15 -30.31 -27.61 -28.44
N PHE A 16 -31.26 -27.57 -27.50
CA PHE A 16 -31.08 -26.87 -26.23
C PHE A 16 -30.02 -27.56 -25.39
N LYS A 17 -29.05 -26.78 -24.91
CA LYS A 17 -27.91 -27.31 -24.18
C LYS A 17 -28.02 -26.89 -22.72
N MET A 18 -28.29 -27.87 -21.84
CA MET A 18 -28.43 -27.63 -20.41
C MET A 18 -27.13 -27.16 -19.75
N VAL A 19 -27.25 -26.44 -18.62
CA VAL A 19 -26.14 -25.85 -17.84
C VAL A 19 -25.02 -26.86 -17.58
N ARG A 20 -25.34 -28.14 -17.31
CA ARG A 20 -24.34 -29.20 -17.09
C ARG A 20 -23.37 -29.42 -18.25
N ARG A 21 -23.74 -29.02 -19.47
CA ARG A 21 -22.93 -29.22 -20.68
C ARG A 21 -22.10 -27.97 -21.05
N TYR A 22 -22.27 -26.85 -20.34
CA TYR A 22 -21.63 -25.56 -20.61
C TYR A 22 -21.04 -24.91 -19.35
N GLY A 23 -20.27 -23.84 -19.53
CA GLY A 23 -19.68 -23.09 -18.43
C GLY A 23 -18.74 -23.93 -17.56
N VAL A 24 -18.69 -23.63 -16.26
CA VAL A 24 -17.82 -24.29 -15.28
C VAL A 24 -18.23 -25.75 -15.01
N TYR A 25 -19.49 -26.10 -15.28
CA TYR A 25 -20.01 -27.46 -15.10
C TYR A 25 -19.69 -28.41 -16.27
N SER A 26 -19.20 -27.87 -17.40
CA SER A 26 -18.71 -28.70 -18.51
C SER A 26 -17.53 -29.55 -18.03
N ARG A 27 -17.43 -30.80 -18.49
CA ARG A 27 -16.41 -31.74 -18.01
C ARG A 27 -14.97 -31.22 -18.18
N ILE A 28 -14.71 -30.55 -19.30
CA ILE A 28 -13.39 -29.99 -19.62
C ILE A 28 -13.08 -28.78 -18.74
N ASN A 29 -14.02 -27.83 -18.63
CA ASN A 29 -13.83 -26.62 -17.84
C ASN A 29 -13.81 -26.91 -16.34
N ASN A 30 -14.54 -27.92 -15.86
CA ASN A 30 -14.53 -28.34 -14.47
C ASN A 30 -13.15 -28.85 -14.06
N LYS A 31 -12.49 -29.64 -14.93
CA LYS A 31 -11.12 -30.09 -14.70
C LYS A 31 -10.18 -28.89 -14.58
N LEU A 32 -10.23 -27.94 -15.51
CA LEU A 32 -9.41 -26.72 -15.45
C LEU A 32 -9.70 -25.89 -14.20
N ALA A 33 -10.97 -25.68 -13.85
CA ALA A 33 -11.38 -24.94 -12.66
C ALA A 33 -10.85 -25.56 -11.37
N ARG A 34 -10.88 -26.90 -11.25
CA ARG A 34 -10.29 -27.63 -10.11
C ARG A 34 -8.79 -27.37 -9.99
N HIS A 35 -8.05 -27.39 -11.10
CA HIS A 35 -6.62 -27.12 -11.09
C HIS A 35 -6.33 -25.66 -10.68
N ILE A 36 -7.09 -24.69 -11.17
CA ILE A 36 -6.97 -23.27 -10.80
C ILE A 36 -7.21 -23.08 -9.30
N VAL A 37 -8.28 -23.66 -8.76
CA VAL A 37 -8.59 -23.59 -7.32
C VAL A 37 -7.49 -24.25 -6.48
N HIS A 38 -6.94 -25.38 -6.94
CA HIS A 38 -5.86 -26.08 -6.25
C HIS A 38 -4.57 -25.24 -6.24
N LEU A 39 -4.21 -24.62 -7.37
CA LEU A 39 -3.08 -23.71 -7.47
C LEU A 39 -3.25 -22.48 -6.58
N TYR A 40 -4.44 -21.86 -6.59
CA TYR A 40 -4.76 -20.74 -5.72
C TYR A 40 -4.58 -21.09 -4.24
N ASN A 41 -5.12 -22.24 -3.82
CA ASN A 41 -4.97 -22.72 -2.44
C ASN A 41 -3.51 -23.00 -2.08
N PHE A 42 -2.72 -23.57 -3.00
CA PHE A 42 -1.29 -23.78 -2.80
C PHE A 42 -0.53 -22.47 -2.62
N VAL A 43 -0.77 -21.47 -3.49
CA VAL A 43 -0.15 -20.14 -3.39
C VAL A 43 -0.53 -19.45 -2.08
N LYS A 44 -1.81 -19.53 -1.70
CA LYS A 44 -2.35 -18.97 -0.45
C LYS A 44 -1.72 -19.62 0.79
N GLN A 45 -1.60 -20.95 0.82
CA GLN A 45 -1.00 -21.69 1.94
C GLN A 45 0.50 -21.43 2.11
N ARG A 46 1.22 -21.19 1.01
CA ARG A 46 2.66 -20.97 1.03
C ARG A 46 3.08 -19.57 1.49
N ASN A 47 2.13 -18.69 1.88
CA ASN A 47 2.37 -17.28 2.21
C ASN A 47 3.36 -16.63 1.21
N ILE A 48 3.18 -16.91 -0.08
CA ILE A 48 4.06 -16.38 -1.14
C ILE A 48 4.03 -14.85 -1.10
N ASP A 49 2.88 -14.27 -0.76
CA ASP A 49 2.75 -12.84 -0.51
C ASP A 49 3.67 -12.32 0.61
N GLU A 50 3.88 -13.07 1.69
CA GLU A 50 4.81 -12.66 2.76
C GLU A 50 6.27 -12.79 2.32
N LEU A 51 6.61 -13.82 1.54
CA LEU A 51 7.95 -14.00 0.95
C LEU A 51 8.28 -12.89 -0.05
N LEU A 52 7.31 -12.49 -0.90
CA LEU A 52 7.44 -11.38 -1.84
C LEU A 52 7.52 -10.03 -1.10
N LYS A 53 6.66 -9.81 -0.10
CA LYS A 53 6.70 -8.60 0.75
C LYS A 53 7.99 -8.52 1.55
N GLY A 54 8.53 -9.64 2.04
CA GLY A 54 9.78 -9.71 2.78
C GLY A 54 10.99 -9.27 1.94
N LYS A 55 11.07 -9.73 0.68
CA LYS A 55 12.08 -9.28 -0.29
C LYS A 55 11.97 -7.79 -0.61
N ASN A 56 10.76 -7.26 -0.76
CA ASN A 56 10.56 -5.83 -1.01
C ASN A 56 10.91 -4.97 0.22
N ARG A 57 10.63 -5.46 1.43
CA ARG A 57 10.98 -4.79 2.70
C ARG A 57 12.48 -4.65 2.93
N GLN A 58 13.28 -5.58 2.41
CA GLN A 58 14.74 -5.53 2.51
C GLN A 58 15.37 -4.54 1.52
N ASN A 59 14.69 -4.24 0.41
CA ASN A 59 15.18 -3.33 -0.63
C ASN A 59 14.65 -1.89 -0.52
N GLU A 60 13.57 -1.64 0.24
CA GLU A 60 13.11 -0.27 0.53
C GLU A 60 13.90 0.34 1.69
N ILE A 61 15.02 0.99 1.37
CA ILE A 61 15.62 1.97 2.28
C ILE A 61 14.54 3.00 2.61
N LYS A 62 14.11 3.04 3.88
CA LYS A 62 13.07 3.98 4.31
C LYS A 62 13.53 5.41 4.03
N LYS A 63 12.84 6.08 3.11
CA LYS A 63 13.10 7.49 2.80
C LYS A 63 12.89 8.35 4.06
N SER A 64 13.82 9.28 4.31
CA SER A 64 13.70 10.24 5.42
C SER A 64 12.57 11.24 5.18
N TRP A 65 12.10 11.92 6.23
CA TRP A 65 11.07 12.97 6.10
C TRP A 65 11.49 14.03 5.07
N LYS A 66 12.75 14.50 5.14
CA LYS A 66 13.33 15.44 4.16
C LYS A 66 13.21 14.92 2.73
N GLN A 67 13.58 13.67 2.49
CA GLN A 67 13.51 13.07 1.15
C GLN A 67 12.08 13.02 0.61
N ARG A 68 11.11 12.69 1.47
CA ARG A 68 9.69 12.64 1.08
C ARG A 68 9.14 14.02 0.71
N ILE A 69 9.50 15.06 1.48
CA ILE A 69 9.07 16.43 1.17
C ILE A 69 9.69 16.92 -0.13
N ILE A 70 10.98 16.65 -0.36
CA ILE A 70 11.65 17.03 -1.62
C ILE A 70 11.01 16.31 -2.82
N GLU A 71 10.69 15.03 -2.69
CA GLU A 71 10.04 14.26 -3.76
C GLU A 71 8.61 14.74 -4.05
N SER A 72 7.88 15.19 -3.03
CA SER A 72 6.48 15.61 -3.19
C SER A 72 6.33 17.05 -3.65
N PHE A 73 7.22 17.95 -3.23
CA PHE A 73 7.08 19.39 -3.41
C PHE A 73 8.25 20.05 -4.15
N GLU A 74 9.26 19.26 -4.56
CA GLU A 74 10.48 19.70 -5.26
C GLU A 74 11.26 20.80 -4.52
N ARG A 75 11.00 20.97 -3.21
CA ARG A 75 11.59 22.01 -2.37
C ARG A 75 12.14 21.39 -1.09
N ASN A 76 13.35 21.79 -0.70
CA ASN A 76 13.92 21.39 0.58
C ASN A 76 13.37 22.30 1.70
N PRO A 77 12.54 21.79 2.62
CA PRO A 77 11.94 22.60 3.69
C PRO A 77 12.97 23.08 4.74
N LEU A 78 14.14 22.46 4.77
CA LEU A 78 15.21 22.77 5.73
C LEU A 78 16.21 23.80 5.21
N LEU A 79 16.09 24.21 3.94
CA LEU A 79 17.00 25.17 3.34
C LEU A 79 16.56 26.61 3.68
N CYS A 80 17.44 27.38 4.30
CA CYS A 80 17.15 28.77 4.60
C CYS A 80 17.30 29.66 3.36
N SER A 81 16.25 30.39 2.99
CA SER A 81 16.25 31.33 1.85
C SER A 81 17.24 32.50 1.97
N LYS A 82 17.60 32.88 3.20
CA LYS A 82 18.53 34.02 3.44
C LYS A 82 20.00 33.64 3.44
N CYS A 83 20.34 32.44 3.95
CA CYS A 83 21.75 32.05 4.15
C CYS A 83 22.16 30.80 3.40
N GLY A 84 21.26 30.15 2.64
CA GLY A 84 21.53 28.94 1.85
C GLY A 84 21.93 27.69 2.64
N THR A 85 22.12 27.83 3.95
CA THR A 85 22.51 26.71 4.84
C THR A 85 21.30 25.88 5.24
N GLU A 86 21.52 24.57 5.28
CA GLU A 86 20.57 23.61 5.81
C GLU A 86 20.41 23.78 7.32
N LYS A 87 19.17 23.66 7.80
CA LYS A 87 18.77 23.87 9.19
C LYS A 87 18.13 22.62 9.74
N PHE A 88 18.07 22.57 11.07
CA PHE A 88 17.46 21.46 11.79
C PHE A 88 15.99 21.74 12.09
N LEU A 89 15.12 20.73 11.91
CA LEU A 89 13.69 20.83 12.25
C LEU A 89 13.48 20.70 13.75
N TRP A 90 13.19 21.81 14.43
CA TRP A 90 12.99 21.80 15.88
C TRP A 90 11.55 21.47 16.29
N LYS A 91 10.58 22.17 15.70
CA LYS A 91 9.17 22.07 16.06
C LYS A 91 8.29 22.48 14.89
N ILE A 92 7.21 21.72 14.67
CA ILE A 92 6.12 22.08 13.75
C ILE A 92 4.89 22.40 14.60
N TRP A 93 4.28 23.55 14.35
CA TRP A 93 3.06 23.98 15.03
C TRP A 93 2.04 24.49 14.01
N HIS A 94 0.79 24.17 14.25
CA HIS A 94 -0.36 24.65 13.50
C HIS A 94 -1.39 25.26 14.45
N LYS A 95 -2.08 26.30 14.02
CA LYS A 95 -3.06 27.03 14.84
C LYS A 95 -4.19 26.13 15.34
N GLU A 96 -4.72 25.28 14.46
CA GLU A 96 -5.88 24.43 14.76
C GLU A 96 -5.48 23.08 15.36
N TYR A 97 -4.32 22.54 14.97
CA TYR A 97 -3.89 21.19 15.36
C TYR A 97 -2.87 21.19 16.50
N GLY A 98 -2.39 22.36 16.91
CA GLY A 98 -1.37 22.50 17.95
C GLY A 98 0.01 22.04 17.48
N VAL A 99 0.79 21.45 18.38
CA VAL A 99 2.15 20.96 18.08
C VAL A 99 2.05 19.65 17.32
N ILE A 100 2.56 19.63 16.09
CA ILE A 100 2.56 18.44 15.22
C ILE A 100 3.85 17.63 15.40
N TYR A 101 4.96 18.31 15.67
CA TYR A 101 6.26 17.69 15.86
C TYR A 101 7.07 18.50 16.86
N ASP A 102 7.72 17.85 17.82
CA ASP A 102 8.73 18.43 18.67
C ASP A 102 9.92 17.46 18.79
N ILE A 103 11.13 17.96 18.54
CA ILE A 103 12.36 17.16 18.69
C ILE A 103 12.49 16.55 20.10
N ARG A 104 11.94 17.19 21.13
CA ARG A 104 12.10 16.75 22.52
C ARG A 104 11.28 15.50 22.85
N GLU A 105 10.31 15.14 22.01
CA GLU A 105 9.51 13.94 22.23
C GLU A 105 10.34 12.67 22.04
N THR A 106 10.19 11.73 22.98
CA THR A 106 10.95 10.47 23.02
C THR A 106 10.72 9.58 21.78
N SER A 107 9.56 9.69 21.15
CA SER A 107 9.21 9.06 19.87
C SER A 107 10.10 9.53 18.71
N ASN A 108 10.51 10.80 18.72
CA ASN A 108 11.29 11.45 17.65
C ASN A 108 12.81 11.33 17.89
N ARG A 109 13.23 10.61 18.95
CA ARG A 109 14.64 10.44 19.34
C ARG A 109 15.52 9.82 18.24
N LYS A 110 14.93 9.05 17.33
CA LYS A 110 15.66 8.44 16.19
C LYS A 110 16.09 9.49 15.16
N ASP A 111 15.31 10.57 14.99
CA ASP A 111 15.64 11.67 14.08
C ASP A 111 16.81 12.51 14.60
N ILE A 112 17.03 12.50 15.92
CA ILE A 112 18.15 13.17 16.60
C ILE A 112 19.51 12.49 16.32
N LEU A 113 19.49 11.20 16.01
CA LEU A 113 20.68 10.32 15.92
C LEU A 113 21.19 10.12 14.47
N TYR A 114 20.42 10.53 13.45
CA TYR A 114 20.72 10.22 12.04
C TYR A 114 21.62 11.25 11.33
N GLU A 115 22.04 12.33 11.98
CA GLU A 115 22.92 13.33 11.35
C GLU A 115 24.39 13.14 11.75
N PRO A 116 25.27 12.75 10.80
CA PRO A 116 26.68 12.57 11.07
C PRO A 116 27.35 13.96 11.15
N LYS A 117 27.95 14.24 12.30
CA LYS A 117 28.76 15.44 12.64
C LYS A 117 27.96 16.69 12.99
N ARG A 118 27.68 16.82 14.29
CA ARG A 118 27.31 18.09 14.92
C ARG A 118 28.54 18.97 15.07
N ASP A 119 28.84 19.81 14.10
CA ASP A 119 29.56 21.04 14.42
C ASP A 119 28.67 21.91 15.31
N LYS A 120 29.28 22.74 16.18
CA LYS A 120 28.57 23.62 17.12
C LYS A 120 27.83 24.71 16.36
N VAL A 121 26.71 24.38 15.73
CA VAL A 121 25.90 25.34 14.97
C VAL A 121 25.14 26.20 15.96
N HIS A 122 25.48 27.49 15.95
CA HIS A 122 24.80 28.54 16.70
C HIS A 122 23.28 28.39 16.64
N ARG A 123 22.64 28.45 17.82
CA ARG A 123 21.20 28.41 18.06
C ARG A 123 20.45 29.41 17.17
N LYS A 124 20.08 29.03 15.95
CA LYS A 124 19.08 29.71 15.13
C LYS A 124 18.01 28.69 14.78
N VAL A 125 17.01 28.62 15.66
CA VAL A 125 15.82 27.78 15.55
C VAL A 125 15.01 28.26 14.35
N LEU A 126 14.70 27.37 13.42
CA LEU A 126 13.63 27.60 12.44
C LEU A 126 12.31 27.11 13.05
N GLN A 127 11.40 28.05 13.31
CA GLN A 127 10.00 27.76 13.57
C GLN A 127 9.27 27.87 12.23
N ILE A 128 8.84 26.74 11.67
CA ILE A 128 8.03 26.71 10.46
C ILE A 128 6.56 26.77 10.90
N SER A 129 5.92 27.91 10.71
CA SER A 129 4.47 28.04 10.78
C SER A 129 3.90 27.72 9.40
N LEU A 130 3.13 26.64 9.29
CA LEU A 130 2.25 26.43 8.14
C LEU A 130 1.07 27.40 8.33
N LEU A 131 0.98 28.39 7.44
CA LEU A 131 -0.16 29.30 7.32
C LEU A 131 -1.34 28.59 6.65
#